data_AF-A0A1Q8DS57-F1
#
_entry.id   AF-A0A1Q8DS57-F1
#
_cell.length_a   1.000
_cell.length_b   1.000
_cell.length_c   1.000
_cell.angle_alpha   90.00
_cell.angle_beta   90.00
_cell.angle_gamma   90.00
#
_symmetry.space_group_name_H-M   'P 1'
#
loop_
_entity.id
_entity.type
_entity.pdbx_description
1 polymer ?
#
loop_
_entity_poly.entity_id
_entity_poly.type
_entity_poly.pdbx_seq_one_letter_code
_entity_poly.pdbx_strand_id
1 'polypeptide(L)'
;MKYSAIAIANAFIEQANNGKTNNLTPMKLQKLMFFTQSWYLKSSNIPLFDGNFERWQYGPVLPEIYHEFKKFGAKNINEFGSDMWSERQKVNSSDHQVIDFLEKIIDIYGNYSGTELSWMTHQPETAWSRGKVGTLINLQDMIEGKV
;
A
#
# COMPACT_ATOMS: atom_id res chain seq x y z
N MET A 1 0.76 -0.19 15.40
CA MET A 1 0.59 -1.00 14.19
C MET A 1 0.75 -2.48 14.52
N LYS A 2 0.21 -3.36 13.68
CA LYS A 2 0.25 -4.82 13.84
C LYS A 2 1.37 -5.49 13.04
N TYR A 3 1.72 -4.92 11.88
CA TYR A 3 2.72 -5.47 10.96
C TYR A 3 3.73 -4.40 10.51
N SER A 4 4.84 -4.83 9.91
CA SER A 4 5.71 -3.93 9.15
C SER A 4 5.15 -3.68 7.75
N ALA A 5 5.53 -2.57 7.13
CA ALA A 5 5.21 -2.25 5.75
C ALA A 5 5.68 -3.35 4.79
N ILE A 6 6.88 -3.91 5.02
CA ILE A 6 7.43 -5.02 4.24
C ILE A 6 6.56 -6.27 4.35
N ALA A 7 6.03 -6.61 5.53
CA ALA A 7 5.15 -7.76 5.68
C ALA A 7 3.88 -7.63 4.83
N ILE A 8 3.28 -6.44 4.81
CA ILE A 8 2.08 -6.16 4.01
C ILE A 8 2.40 -6.11 2.51
N ALA A 9 3.54 -5.52 2.13
CA ALA A 9 3.99 -5.54 0.75
C ALA A 9 4.21 -6.97 0.23
N ASN A 10 4.86 -7.82 1.04
CA ASN A 10 5.08 -9.22 0.71
C ASN A 10 3.78 -10.00 0.59
N ALA A 11 2.75 -9.68 1.39
CA ALA A 11 1.42 -10.29 1.24
C ALA A 11 0.78 -9.94 -0.12
N PHE A 12 0.91 -8.70 -0.61
CA PHE A 12 0.45 -8.34 -1.96
C PHE A 12 1.23 -9.06 -3.06
N ILE A 13 2.54 -9.20 -2.89
CA ILE A 13 3.41 -9.93 -3.84
C ILE A 13 3.04 -11.41 -3.88
N GLU A 14 2.75 -12.03 -2.73
CA GLU A 14 2.29 -13.41 -2.66
C GLU A 14 0.96 -13.60 -3.40
N GLN A 15 0.00 -12.69 -3.21
CA GLN A 15 -1.28 -12.74 -3.92
C GLN A 15 -1.12 -12.51 -5.43
N ALA A 16 -0.17 -11.66 -5.85
CA ALA A 16 0.18 -11.49 -7.26
C ALA A 16 0.78 -12.78 -7.87
N ASN A 17 1.70 -13.42 -7.15
CA ASN A 17 2.30 -14.69 -7.58
C ASN A 17 1.27 -15.82 -7.67
N ASN A 18 0.22 -15.77 -6.83
CA ASN A 18 -0.92 -16.69 -6.88
C ASN A 18 -1.96 -16.34 -7.95
N GLY A 19 -1.71 -15.32 -8.77
CA GLY A 19 -2.59 -14.91 -9.87
C GLY A 19 -3.83 -14.12 -9.44
N LYS A 20 -3.93 -13.67 -8.18
CA LYS A 20 -5.08 -12.89 -7.69
C LYS A 20 -5.02 -11.41 -8.10
N THR A 21 -3.84 -10.89 -8.44
CA THR A 21 -3.68 -9.55 -9.01
C THR A 21 -2.68 -9.59 -10.16
N ASN A 22 -3.08 -9.02 -11.30
CA ASN A 22 -2.21 -8.91 -12.45
C ASN A 22 -1.36 -7.63 -12.38
N ASN A 23 -0.18 -7.68 -12.98
CA ASN A 23 0.68 -6.53 -13.23
C ASN A 23 1.04 -5.72 -11.97
N LEU A 24 1.48 -6.41 -10.90
CA LEU A 24 1.92 -5.75 -9.66
C LEU A 24 3.26 -5.02 -9.88
N THR A 25 3.17 -3.77 -10.33
CA THR A 25 4.31 -2.85 -10.43
C THR A 25 4.57 -2.13 -9.10
N PRO A 26 5.76 -1.54 -8.88
CA PRO A 26 6.04 -0.72 -7.71
C PRO A 26 5.01 0.40 -7.47
N MET A 27 4.55 1.08 -8.53
CA MET A 27 3.51 2.10 -8.40
C MET A 27 2.18 1.50 -7.92
N LYS A 28 1.76 0.37 -8.48
CA LYS A 28 0.54 -0.30 -8.06
C LYS A 28 0.61 -0.74 -6.60
N LEU A 29 1.72 -1.34 -6.19
CA LEU A 29 1.96 -1.75 -4.81
C LEU A 29 1.82 -0.57 -3.85
N GLN A 30 2.43 0.58 -4.15
CA GLN A 30 2.31 1.81 -3.35
C GLN A 30 0.86 2.23 -3.14
N LYS A 31 0.03 2.18 -4.19
CA LYS A 31 -1.38 2.57 -4.08
C LYS A 31 -2.21 1.55 -3.33
N LEU A 32 -2.00 0.25 -3.56
CA LEU A 32 -2.67 -0.80 -2.79
C LEU A 32 -2.37 -0.68 -1.30
N MET A 33 -1.12 -0.43 -0.92
CA MET A 33 -0.74 -0.20 0.47
C MET A 33 -1.41 1.06 1.05
N PHE A 34 -1.46 2.16 0.30
CA PHE A 34 -2.14 3.38 0.75
C PHE A 34 -3.64 3.17 0.99
N PHE A 35 -4.34 2.49 0.07
CA PHE A 35 -5.75 2.16 0.24
C PHE A 35 -5.98 1.22 1.42
N THR A 36 -5.12 0.22 1.58
CA THR A 36 -5.14 -0.71 2.74
C THR A 36 -5.07 0.05 4.05
N GLN A 37 -4.07 0.92 4.22
CA GLN A 37 -3.89 1.68 5.46
C GLN A 37 -5.07 2.64 5.70
N SER A 38 -5.56 3.31 4.66
CA SER A 38 -6.69 4.25 4.77
C SER A 38 -7.99 3.54 5.20
N TRP A 39 -8.34 2.43 4.56
CA TRP A 39 -9.52 1.62 4.93
C TRP A 39 -9.38 1.00 6.32
N TYR A 40 -8.19 0.53 6.67
CA TYR A 40 -7.97 -0.08 7.97
C TYR A 40 -8.05 0.96 9.10
N LEU A 41 -7.45 2.14 8.91
CA LEU A 41 -7.56 3.25 9.85
C LEU A 41 -9.01 3.68 10.06
N LYS A 42 -9.80 3.80 8.99
CA LYS A 42 -11.23 4.17 9.08
C LYS A 42 -12.08 3.19 9.87
N SER A 43 -11.76 1.90 9.80
CA SER A 43 -12.54 0.86 10.47
C SER A 43 -12.07 0.56 11.89
N SER A 44 -10.78 0.74 12.18
CA SER A 44 -10.17 0.33 13.46
C SER A 44 -9.61 1.48 14.30
N ASN A 45 -9.50 2.69 13.75
CA ASN A 45 -8.81 3.86 14.33
C ASN A 45 -7.34 3.62 14.71
N ILE A 46 -6.73 2.52 14.24
CA ILE A 46 -5.32 2.21 14.47
C ILE A 46 -4.65 1.83 13.15
N PRO A 47 -3.36 2.16 12.95
CA PRO A 47 -2.64 1.79 11.73
C PRO A 47 -2.45 0.27 11.63
N LEU A 48 -2.61 -0.32 10.44
CA LEU A 48 -2.34 -1.75 10.20
C LEU A 48 -0.84 -2.00 10.24
N PHE A 49 -0.09 -1.20 9.48
CA PHE A 49 1.35 -1.30 9.37
C PHE A 49 2.06 0.04 9.65
N ASP A 50 3.37 -0.01 9.84
CA ASP A 50 4.23 1.13 10.13
C ASP A 50 4.57 1.98 8.90
N GLY A 51 5.21 3.12 9.18
CA GLY A 51 5.68 4.05 8.16
C GLY A 51 4.66 5.14 7.80
N ASN A 52 5.18 6.22 7.20
CA ASN A 52 4.42 7.41 6.88
C ASN A 52 4.35 7.60 5.37
N PHE A 53 3.13 7.76 4.85
CA PHE A 53 2.96 8.14 3.45
C PHE A 53 3.35 9.61 3.24
N GLU A 54 3.99 9.88 2.12
CA GLU A 54 4.32 11.21 1.65
C GLU A 54 3.51 11.54 0.39
N ARG A 55 3.20 12.82 0.21
CA ARG A 55 2.56 13.32 -1.00
C ARG A 55 3.59 13.48 -2.09
N TRP A 56 3.69 12.53 -3.00
CA TRP A 56 4.56 12.63 -4.17
C TRP A 56 3.76 13.09 -5.39
N GLN A 57 4.47 13.52 -6.45
CA GLN A 57 3.87 14.00 -7.70
C GLN A 57 2.86 13.01 -8.30
N TYR A 58 3.09 11.71 -8.12
CA TYR A 58 2.23 10.64 -8.64
C TYR A 58 1.49 9.93 -7.52
N GLY A 59 1.02 10.68 -6.53
CA GLY A 59 0.17 10.19 -5.45
C GLY A 59 0.94 9.83 -4.17
N PRO A 60 0.28 9.15 -3.21
CA PRO A 60 0.89 8.79 -1.94
C PRO A 60 1.97 7.72 -2.13
N VAL A 61 3.10 7.90 -1.45
CA VAL A 61 4.24 6.98 -1.51
C VAL A 61 4.73 6.72 -0.09
N LEU A 62 4.93 5.46 0.26
CA LEU A 62 5.66 5.03 1.43
C LEU A 62 7.14 4.89 1.06
N PRO A 63 8.05 5.77 1.52
CA PRO A 63 9.43 5.83 1.02
C PRO A 63 10.20 4.52 1.15
N GLU A 64 10.09 3.84 2.30
CA GLU A 64 10.75 2.55 2.53
C GLU A 64 10.42 1.53 1.43
N ILE A 65 9.14 1.35 1.13
CA ILE A 65 8.65 0.44 0.08
C ILE A 65 9.08 0.93 -1.30
N TYR A 66 9.14 2.24 -1.53
CA TYR A 66 9.62 2.76 -2.80
C TYR A 66 11.08 2.40 -3.00
N HIS A 67 11.92 2.60 -2.00
CA HIS A 67 13.35 2.31 -2.09
C HIS A 67 13.64 0.83 -2.28
N GLU A 68 12.86 -0.06 -1.65
CA GLU A 68 13.01 -1.50 -1.81
C GLU A 68 12.64 -1.99 -3.22
N PHE A 69 11.52 -1.50 -3.76
CA PHE A 69 10.97 -2.03 -5.02
C PHE A 69 11.24 -1.16 -6.26
N LYS A 70 11.84 0.04 -6.15
CA LYS A 70 12.11 0.92 -7.31
C LYS A 70 12.98 0.27 -8.39
N LYS A 71 13.81 -0.73 -8.04
CA LYS A 71 14.66 -1.48 -8.97
C LYS A 71 13.85 -2.15 -10.11
N PHE A 72 12.57 -2.46 -9.86
CA PHE A 72 11.68 -3.03 -10.87
C PHE A 72 11.16 -1.99 -11.88
N GLY A 73 11.21 -0.69 -11.55
CA GLY A 73 10.72 0.37 -12.43
C GLY A 73 9.23 0.19 -12.78
N ALA A 74 8.94 0.05 -14.07
CA ALA A 74 7.59 -0.22 -14.57
C ALA A 74 7.29 -1.73 -14.76
N LYS A 75 8.24 -2.62 -14.43
CA LYS A 75 8.06 -4.07 -14.55
C LYS A 75 7.33 -4.63 -13.33
N ASN A 76 6.83 -5.86 -13.47
CA ASN A 76 6.24 -6.59 -12.36
C ASN A 76 7.29 -6.92 -11.29
N ILE A 77 6.91 -6.77 -10.03
CA ILE A 77 7.66 -7.25 -8.89
C ILE A 77 7.59 -8.78 -8.89
N ASN A 78 8.74 -9.44 -8.84
CA ASN A 78 8.85 -10.89 -8.83
C ASN A 78 9.72 -11.42 -7.68
N GLU A 79 10.10 -10.56 -6.74
CA GLU A 79 10.87 -10.91 -5.54
C GLU A 79 10.18 -10.32 -4.31
N PHE A 80 10.21 -11.06 -3.20
CA PHE A 80 9.82 -10.53 -1.90
C PHE A 80 10.85 -9.53 -1.41
N GLY A 81 10.39 -8.48 -0.75
CA GLY A 81 11.24 -7.48 -0.12
C GLY A 81 11.72 -7.93 1.25
N SER A 82 12.79 -7.29 1.70
CA SER A 82 13.31 -7.41 3.07
C SER A 82 13.34 -6.04 3.74
N ASP A 83 13.35 -6.03 5.07
CA ASP A 83 13.58 -4.80 5.83
C ASP A 83 15.06 -4.37 5.82
N MET A 84 15.39 -3.29 6.55
CA MET A 84 16.76 -2.76 6.63
C MET A 84 17.78 -3.75 7.23
N TRP A 85 17.34 -4.81 7.91
CA TRP A 85 18.19 -5.87 8.46
C TRP A 85 18.24 -7.10 7.55
N SER A 86 17.74 -6.99 6.32
CA SER A 86 17.64 -8.08 5.34
C SER A 86 16.72 -9.23 5.78
N GLU A 87 15.82 -8.99 6.73
CA GLU A 87 14.87 -9.99 7.18
C GLU A 87 13.59 -9.97 6.33
N ARG A 88 13.14 -11.17 5.92
CA ARG A 88 11.85 -11.32 5.27
C ARG A 88 10.75 -11.27 6.31
N GLN A 89 9.91 -10.25 6.20
CA GLN A 89 8.73 -10.10 7.04
C GLN A 89 7.50 -10.67 6.33
N LYS A 90 6.58 -11.26 7.09
CA LYS A 90 5.34 -11.84 6.58
C LYS A 90 4.18 -11.61 7.54
N VAL A 91 2.97 -11.54 6.98
CA VAL A 91 1.74 -11.61 7.78
C VAL A 91 1.64 -13.01 8.40
N ASN A 92 1.13 -13.09 9.63
CA ASN A 92 0.94 -14.39 10.29
C ASN A 92 -0.19 -15.14 9.57
N SER A 93 0.08 -16.37 9.13
CA SER A 93 -0.91 -17.20 8.40
C SER A 93 -2.17 -17.50 9.20
N SER A 94 -2.13 -17.41 10.52
CA SER A 94 -3.29 -17.59 11.40
C SER A 94 -4.10 -16.29 11.60
N ASP A 95 -3.63 -15.15 11.10
CA ASP A 95 -4.33 -13.87 11.18
C ASP A 95 -5.34 -13.69 10.04
N HIS A 96 -6.35 -14.55 10.03
CA HIS A 96 -7.37 -14.59 9.00
C HIS A 96 -8.07 -13.24 8.79
N GLN A 97 -8.24 -12.44 9.85
CA GLN A 97 -8.86 -11.12 9.75
C GLN A 97 -8.08 -10.18 8.81
N VAL A 98 -6.75 -10.16 8.92
CA VAL A 98 -5.92 -9.31 8.06
C VAL A 98 -5.81 -9.91 6.66
N ILE A 99 -5.71 -11.23 6.54
CA ILE A 99 -5.69 -11.91 5.24
C ILE A 99 -6.97 -11.60 4.46
N ASP A 100 -8.15 -11.82 5.05
CA ASP A 100 -9.44 -11.53 4.42
C ASP A 100 -9.59 -10.05 4.07
N PHE A 101 -9.03 -9.16 4.89
CA PHE A 101 -9.03 -7.73 4.61
C PHE A 101 -8.17 -7.38 3.39
N LEU A 102 -6.97 -7.94 3.28
CA LEU A 102 -6.10 -7.73 2.11
C LEU A 102 -6.72 -8.32 0.85
N GLU A 103 -7.39 -9.47 0.93
CA GLU A 103 -8.12 -10.05 -0.20
C GLU A 103 -9.25 -9.14 -0.69
N LYS A 104 -10.03 -8.53 0.21
CA LYS A 104 -11.04 -7.52 -0.17
C LYS A 104 -10.43 -6.30 -0.85
N ILE A 105 -9.25 -5.85 -0.41
CA ILE A 105 -8.53 -4.76 -1.10
C ILE A 105 -8.17 -5.20 -2.53
N ILE A 106 -7.73 -6.43 -2.73
CA ILE A 106 -7.42 -6.97 -4.06
C ILE A 106 -8.69 -7.11 -4.91
N ASP A 107 -9.80 -7.58 -4.36
CA ASP A 107 -11.06 -7.72 -5.09
C ASP A 107 -11.56 -6.37 -5.62
N ILE A 108 -11.41 -5.31 -4.81
CA ILE A 108 -11.84 -3.95 -5.17
C ILE A 108 -10.84 -3.29 -6.11
N TYR A 109 -9.54 -3.31 -5.77
CA TYR A 109 -8.52 -2.45 -6.41
C TYR A 109 -7.55 -3.21 -7.33
N GLY A 110 -7.49 -4.52 -7.22
CA GLY A 110 -6.49 -5.38 -7.87
C GLY A 110 -6.60 -5.45 -9.40
N ASN A 111 -7.74 -5.07 -9.98
CA ASN A 111 -7.88 -5.01 -11.45
C ASN A 111 -7.43 -3.69 -12.07
N TYR A 112 -7.23 -2.64 -11.27
CA TYR A 112 -6.73 -1.36 -11.78
C TYR A 112 -5.22 -1.38 -11.95
N SER A 113 -4.74 -0.59 -12.91
CA SER A 113 -3.34 -0.26 -13.11
C SER A 113 -2.84 0.68 -12.02
N GLY A 114 -1.52 0.75 -11.84
CA GLY A 114 -0.92 1.72 -10.91
C GLY A 114 -1.27 3.17 -11.26
N THR A 115 -1.47 3.49 -12.54
CA THR A 115 -1.86 4.82 -13.02
C THR A 115 -3.31 5.16 -12.67
N GLU A 116 -4.25 4.21 -12.85
CA GLU A 116 -5.65 4.41 -12.46
C GLU A 116 -5.80 4.57 -10.95
N LEU A 117 -5.13 3.70 -10.17
CA LEU A 117 -5.08 3.83 -8.72
C LEU A 117 -4.45 5.16 -8.29
N SER A 118 -3.40 5.60 -8.97
CA SER A 118 -2.81 6.92 -8.71
C SER A 118 -3.82 8.03 -8.97
N TRP A 119 -4.51 8.02 -10.11
CA TRP A 119 -5.57 8.99 -10.42
C TRP A 119 -6.67 9.01 -9.36
N MET A 120 -7.09 7.85 -8.83
CA MET A 120 -8.04 7.76 -7.72
C MET A 120 -7.53 8.48 -6.47
N THR A 121 -6.25 8.31 -6.11
CA THR A 121 -5.69 9.03 -4.95
C THR A 121 -5.64 10.54 -5.13
N HIS A 122 -5.71 11.08 -6.35
CA HIS A 122 -5.73 12.52 -6.59
C HIS A 122 -7.14 13.13 -6.57
N GLN A 123 -8.19 12.31 -6.43
CA GLN A 123 -9.55 12.83 -6.40
C GLN A 123 -9.76 13.82 -5.25
N PRO A 124 -10.71 14.77 -5.39
CA PRO A 124 -11.00 15.71 -4.32
C PRO A 124 -11.32 15.02 -3.00
N GLU A 125 -10.85 15.62 -1.91
CA GLU A 125 -11.07 15.22 -0.51
C GLU A 125 -10.42 13.90 -0.10
N THR A 126 -9.57 13.28 -0.92
CA THR A 126 -8.72 12.16 -0.48
C THR A 126 -7.63 12.64 0.49
N ALA A 127 -7.01 11.71 1.22
CA ALA A 127 -5.91 12.08 2.12
C ALA A 127 -4.75 12.75 1.37
N TRP A 128 -4.46 12.31 0.15
CA TRP A 128 -3.40 12.91 -0.67
C TRP A 128 -3.76 14.32 -1.12
N SER A 129 -5.01 14.58 -1.57
CA SER A 129 -5.40 15.89 -2.13
C SER A 129 -5.46 17.03 -1.09
N ARG A 130 -5.42 16.71 0.22
CA ARG A 130 -5.54 17.67 1.33
C ARG A 130 -4.26 18.45 1.65
N GLY A 131 -3.15 18.12 1.00
CA GLY A 131 -1.86 18.78 1.24
C GLY A 131 -1.07 18.99 -0.04
N LYS A 132 0.11 19.61 0.12
CA LYS A 132 1.01 19.89 -1.00
C LYS A 132 1.96 18.73 -1.23
N VAL A 133 2.42 18.57 -2.47
CA VAL A 133 3.51 17.64 -2.79
C VAL A 133 4.74 17.96 -1.91
N GLY A 134 5.39 16.92 -1.40
CA GLY A 134 6.55 17.00 -0.49
C GLY A 134 6.19 16.98 0.99
N THR A 135 4.90 16.89 1.38
CA THR A 135 4.49 16.80 2.80
C THR A 135 4.06 15.40 3.20
N LEU A 136 4.14 15.11 4.50
CA LEU A 136 3.60 13.88 5.08
C LEU A 136 2.07 13.89 5.07
N ILE A 137 1.47 12.75 4.74
CA ILE A 137 0.06 12.47 4.94
C ILE A 137 -0.09 11.96 6.37
N ASN A 138 -0.69 12.78 7.24
CA ASN A 138 -0.91 12.37 8.63
C ASN A 138 -2.07 11.37 8.73
N LEU A 139 -2.17 10.66 9.87
CA LEU A 139 -3.21 9.65 10.07
C LEU A 139 -4.63 10.25 10.02
N GLN A 140 -4.81 11.49 10.48
CA GLN A 140 -6.11 12.15 10.45
C GLN A 140 -6.60 12.37 9.02
N ASP A 141 -5.72 12.79 8.11
CA ASP A 141 -6.02 12.92 6.68
C ASP A 141 -6.48 11.58 6.08
N MET A 142 -5.87 10.46 6.49
CA MET A 142 -6.23 9.12 6.03
C MET A 142 -7.56 8.63 6.62
N ILE A 143 -7.86 8.99 7.88
CA ILE A 143 -9.12 8.64 8.55
C ILE A 143 -10.29 9.43 7.96
N GLU A 144 -10.10 10.72 7.70
CA GLU A 144 -11.18 11.60 7.23
C GLU A 144 -11.32 11.64 5.71
N GLY A 145 -10.22 11.43 4.97
CA GLY A 145 -10.18 11.54 3.53
C GLY A 145 -11.05 10.51 2.82
N LYS A 146 -11.58 10.83 1.64
CA LYS A 146 -12.22 9.82 0.77
C LYS A 146 -11.21 8.77 0.33
N VAL A 147 -11.69 7.54 0.08
CA VAL A 147 -10.90 6.39 -0.37
C VAL A 147 -11.42 5.90 -1.71
#